data_AF-A0ABC9SQD8-F1
#
_entry.id   AF-A0ABC9SQD8-F1
#
_cell.length_a   1.000
_cell.length_b   1.000
_cell.length_c   1.000
_cell.angle_alpha   90.00
_cell.angle_beta   90.00
_cell.angle_gamma   90.00
#
_symmetry.space_group_name_H-M   'P 1'
#
loop_
_entity.id
_entity.type
_entity.pdbx_description
1 polymer ?
#
loop_
_entity_poly.entity_id
_entity_poly.type
_entity_poly.pdbx_seq_one_letter_code
_entity_poly.pdbx_strand_id
1 'polypeptide(L)'
;MAAVMGVTQRQIEEDYYLIDLAMYAEKSRNRKAAHKLDLLTIANAKSLEQDAYRDLVRSWTREAGIKPKREKFSRSKFEELRALS
;
A
#
# COMPACT_ATOMS: atom_id res chain seq x y z
N MET A 1 9.87 -22.39 -10.55
CA MET A 1 10.29 -21.32 -9.64
C MET A 1 10.16 -19.92 -10.25
N ALA A 2 10.68 -19.69 -11.47
CA ALA A 2 10.56 -18.43 -12.23
C ALA A 2 9.17 -17.77 -12.18
N ALA A 3 8.12 -18.51 -12.56
CA ALA A 3 6.75 -18.01 -12.56
C ALA A 3 6.23 -17.61 -11.17
N VAL A 4 6.61 -18.34 -10.12
CA VAL A 4 6.20 -18.04 -8.73
C VAL A 4 6.84 -16.75 -8.26
N MET A 5 8.11 -16.56 -8.58
CA MET A 5 8.90 -15.39 -8.22
C MET A 5 8.59 -14.16 -9.11
N GLY A 6 8.02 -14.36 -10.30
CA GLY A 6 7.72 -13.30 -11.25
C GLY A 6 8.95 -12.76 -11.99
N VAL A 7 9.97 -13.60 -12.14
CA VAL A 7 11.25 -13.27 -12.79
C VAL A 7 11.50 -14.23 -13.96
N THR A 8 12.40 -13.85 -14.85
CA THR A 8 12.80 -14.71 -15.97
C THR A 8 13.70 -15.85 -15.48
N GLN A 9 13.73 -16.96 -16.22
CA GLN A 9 14.60 -18.09 -15.90
C GLN A 9 16.08 -17.70 -15.94
N ARG A 10 16.45 -16.84 -16.89
CA ARG A 10 17.81 -16.29 -17.01
C ARG A 10 18.25 -15.55 -15.74
N GLN A 11 17.39 -14.68 -15.21
CA GLN A 11 17.68 -13.96 -13.96
C GLN A 11 17.87 -14.90 -12.78
N ILE A 12 17.15 -16.03 -12.72
CA ILE A 12 17.34 -17.03 -11.67
C ILE A 12 18.73 -17.66 -11.74
N GLU A 13 19.22 -17.91 -12.94
CA GLU A 13 20.51 -18.57 -13.16
C GLU A 13 21.70 -17.62 -12.99
N GLU A 14 21.53 -16.35 -13.33
CA GLU A 14 22.58 -15.33 -13.29
C GLU A 14 22.62 -14.54 -11.97
N ASP A 15 21.46 -14.27 -11.35
CA ASP A 15 21.35 -13.30 -10.25
C ASP A 15 21.08 -13.93 -8.87
N TYR A 16 20.70 -15.22 -8.79
CA TYR A 16 20.32 -15.85 -7.53
C TYR A 16 21.12 -17.12 -7.24
N TYR A 17 21.61 -17.23 -6.00
CA TYR A 17 22.15 -18.49 -5.51
C TYR A 17 21.01 -19.49 -5.27
N LEU A 18 21.24 -20.75 -5.63
CA LEU A 18 20.28 -21.85 -5.50
C LEU A 18 19.68 -21.98 -4.09
N ILE A 19 20.47 -21.70 -3.06
CA ILE A 19 20.06 -21.76 -1.64
C ILE A 19 19.07 -20.63 -1.32
N ASP A 20 19.27 -19.44 -1.88
CA ASP A 20 18.45 -18.25 -1.59
C ASP A 20 17.10 -18.26 -2.33
N LEU A 21 16.98 -19.07 -3.40
CA LEU A 21 15.76 -19.17 -4.20
C LEU A 21 14.55 -19.62 -3.39
N ALA A 22 14.72 -20.57 -2.47
CA ALA A 22 13.63 -21.06 -1.63
C ALA A 22 13.12 -19.98 -0.68
N MET A 23 14.03 -19.29 0.01
CA MET A 23 13.70 -18.17 0.90
C MET A 23 13.06 -17.01 0.14
N TYR A 24 13.57 -16.68 -1.05
CA TYR A 24 13.01 -15.62 -1.87
C TYR A 24 11.63 -15.97 -2.42
N ALA A 25 11.42 -17.22 -2.85
CA ALA A 25 10.11 -17.69 -3.31
C ALA A 25 9.06 -17.61 -2.19
N GLU A 26 9.43 -17.99 -0.96
CA GLU A 26 8.57 -17.85 0.21
C GLU A 26 8.25 -16.38 0.51
N LYS A 27 9.25 -15.50 0.52
CA LYS A 27 9.07 -14.06 0.75
C LYS A 27 8.17 -13.42 -0.32
N SER A 28 8.35 -13.79 -1.58
CA SER A 28 7.53 -13.32 -2.70
C SER A 28 6.07 -13.78 -2.56
N ARG A 29 5.85 -15.05 -2.18
CA ARG A 29 4.52 -15.59 -1.91
C ARG A 29 3.84 -14.84 -0.76
N ASN A 30 4.54 -14.60 0.34
CA ASN A 30 4.02 -13.88 1.50
C ASN A 30 3.68 -12.42 1.15
N ARG A 31 4.53 -11.76 0.35
CA ARG A 31 4.25 -10.40 -0.15
C ARG A 31 2.99 -10.36 -1.02
N LYS A 32 2.81 -11.34 -1.92
CA LYS A 32 1.59 -11.45 -2.74
C LYS A 32 0.34 -11.71 -1.89
N ALA A 33 0.46 -12.53 -0.85
CA ALA A 33 -0.64 -12.80 0.08
C ALA A 33 -1.02 -11.55 0.90
N ALA A 34 -0.03 -10.83 1.44
CA ALA A 34 -0.23 -9.56 2.13
C ALA A 34 -0.94 -8.54 1.25
N HIS A 35 -0.48 -8.37 -0.01
CA HIS A 35 -1.14 -7.46 -0.94
C HIS A 35 -2.61 -7.81 -1.21
N LYS A 36 -2.95 -9.10 -1.31
CA LYS A 36 -4.34 -9.55 -1.44
C LYS A 36 -5.17 -9.23 -0.20
N LEU A 37 -4.60 -9.36 1.00
CA LEU A 37 -5.25 -8.97 2.25
C LEU A 37 -5.50 -7.47 2.31
N ASP A 38 -4.53 -6.65 1.86
CA ASP A 38 -4.71 -5.20 1.78
C ASP A 38 -5.87 -4.82 0.86
N LEU A 39 -5.94 -5.46 -0.33
CA LEU A 39 -7.03 -5.25 -1.28
C LEU A 39 -8.39 -5.69 -0.72
N LEU A 40 -8.45 -6.82 0.00
CA LEU A 40 -9.66 -7.26 0.69
C LEU A 40 -10.08 -6.29 1.79
N THR A 41 -9.11 -5.72 2.52
CA THR A 41 -9.35 -4.72 3.56
C THR A 41 -9.90 -3.44 2.96
N ILE A 42 -9.36 -2.99 1.81
CA ILE A 42 -9.88 -1.84 1.06
C ILE A 42 -11.29 -2.12 0.53
N ALA A 43 -11.53 -3.30 -0.05
CA ALA A 43 -12.85 -3.67 -0.58
C ALA A 43 -13.92 -3.70 0.51
N ASN A 44 -13.56 -4.16 1.70
CA ASN A 44 -14.43 -4.20 2.88
C ASN A 44 -14.33 -2.94 3.76
N ALA A 45 -13.68 -1.88 3.30
CA ALA A 45 -13.53 -0.63 4.06
C ALA A 45 -14.87 -0.02 4.49
N LYS A 46 -15.94 -0.29 3.73
CA LYS A 46 -17.28 0.21 4.03
C LYS A 46 -17.92 -0.42 5.27
N SER A 47 -17.45 -1.60 5.70
CA SER A 47 -17.94 -2.27 6.91
C SER A 47 -17.10 -1.95 8.14
N LEU A 48 -16.02 -1.18 8.01
CA LEU A 48 -15.23 -0.69 9.12
C LEU A 48 -15.93 0.50 9.79
N GLU A 49 -15.83 0.57 11.12
CA GLU A 49 -16.21 1.77 11.85
C GLU A 49 -15.36 2.97 11.38
N GLN A 50 -15.95 4.15 11.37
CA GLN A 50 -15.36 5.33 10.74
C GLN A 50 -14.00 5.71 11.34
N ASP A 51 -13.82 5.52 12.65
CA ASP A 51 -12.56 5.79 13.35
C ASP A 51 -11.48 4.75 13.01
N ALA A 52 -11.85 3.46 12.98
CA ALA A 52 -10.95 2.39 12.55
C ALA A 52 -10.47 2.57 11.10
N TYR A 53 -11.37 2.99 10.21
CA TYR A 53 -11.01 3.30 8.83
C TYR A 53 -10.04 4.49 8.74
N ARG A 54 -10.26 5.56 9.51
CA ARG A 54 -9.37 6.72 9.54
C ARG A 54 -7.97 6.35 10.01
N ASP A 55 -7.86 5.52 11.03
CA ASP A 55 -6.56 5.08 11.56
C ASP A 55 -5.82 4.17 10.60
N LEU A 56 -6.54 3.27 9.91
CA LEU A 56 -5.99 2.43 8.85
C LEU A 56 -5.43 3.27 7.68
N VAL A 57 -6.20 4.25 7.20
CA VAL A 57 -5.72 5.14 6.12
C VAL A 57 -4.50 5.94 6.58
N ARG A 58 -4.48 6.41 7.83
CA ARG A 58 -3.34 7.16 8.40
C ARG A 58 -2.09 6.30 8.57
N SER A 59 -2.21 5.03 8.93
CA SER A 59 -1.06 4.12 9.02
C SER A 59 -0.49 3.86 7.63
N TRP A 60 -1.32 3.49 6.66
CA TRP A 60 -0.89 3.24 5.29
C TRP A 60 -0.27 4.47 4.61
N THR A 61 -0.84 5.65 4.85
CA THR A 61 -0.28 6.91 4.32
C THR A 61 1.13 7.17 4.88
N ARG A 62 1.35 6.85 6.17
CA ARG A 62 2.66 6.95 6.83
C ARG A 62 3.65 5.92 6.31
N GLU A 63 3.22 4.66 6.19
CA GLU A 63 4.05 3.56 5.66
C GLU A 63 4.46 3.79 4.20
N ALA A 64 3.57 4.35 3.39
CA ALA A 64 3.86 4.75 2.01
C ALA A 64 4.77 5.97 1.89
N GLY A 65 5.17 6.60 3.02
CA GLY A 65 6.00 7.80 3.03
C GLY A 65 5.33 9.03 2.42
N ILE A 66 4.01 9.00 2.24
CA ILE A 66 3.24 10.11 1.69
C ILE A 66 3.15 11.19 2.77
N LYS A 67 3.94 12.25 2.62
CA LYS A 67 3.81 13.42 3.49
C LYS A 67 2.47 14.11 3.16
N PRO A 68 1.53 14.24 4.10
CA PRO A 68 0.31 14.99 3.85
C PRO A 68 0.72 16.41 3.46
N LYS A 69 0.32 16.85 2.26
CA LYS A 69 0.51 18.23 1.85
C LYS A 69 -0.21 19.08 2.89
N ARG A 70 0.53 19.90 3.64
CA ARG A 70 -0.09 20.93 4.49
C ARG A 70 -0.89 21.81 3.54
N GLU A 71 -2.23 21.71 3.57
CA GLU A 71 -3.07 22.71 2.93
C GLU A 71 -2.71 24.05 3.57
N LYS A 72 -2.07 24.92 2.79
CA LYS A 72 -1.90 26.30 3.20
C LYS A 72 -3.29 26.93 3.23
N PHE A 73 -3.54 27.75 4.24
CA PHE A 73 -4.78 28.50 4.35
C PHE A 73 -5.09 29.19 3.01
N SER A 74 -6.24 28.85 2.41
CA SER A 74 -6.70 29.46 1.17
C SER A 74 -7.78 30.47 1.50
N ARG A 75 -7.48 31.75 1.25
CA ARG A 75 -8.43 32.85 1.48
C ARG A 75 -9.69 32.73 0.63
N SER A 76 -9.60 32.17 -0.58
CA SER A 76 -10.76 31.96 -1.45
C SER A 76 -11.76 30.96 -0.87
N LYS A 77 -11.27 29.80 -0.39
CA LYS A 77 -12.11 28.77 0.25
C LYS A 77 -12.78 29.30 1.53
N PHE A 78 -12.11 30.19 2.25
CA PHE A 78 -12.65 30.82 3.46
C PHE A 78 -13.77 31.81 3.14
N GLU A 79 -13.60 32.64 2.10
CA GLU A 79 -14.65 33.57 1.64
C GLU A 79 -15.87 32.80 1.11
N GLU A 80 -15.67 31.68 0.39
CA GLU A 80 -16.75 30.79 -0.06
C GLU A 80 -17.58 30.24 1.10
N LEU A 81 -16.93 29.79 2.18
CA LEU A 81 -17.62 29.32 3.40
C LEU A 81 -18.37 30.45 4.12
N ARG A 82 -17.81 31.66 4.10
CA ARG A 82 -18.45 32.83 4.71
C ARG A 82 -19.69 33.27 3.95
N ALA A 83 -19.70 33.14 2.63
CA ALA A 83 -20.84 33.49 1.78
C ALA A 83 -22.02 32.50 1.89
N LEU A 84 -21.79 31.32 2.46
CA LEU A 84 -22.82 30.30 2.72
C LEU A 84 -23.43 30.39 4.14
N SER A 85 -22.89 31.26 5.01
CA SER A 85 -23.40 31.57 6.35
C SER A 85 -24.32 32.78 6.34
#